data_AF-A0A1C5Z3J0-F1
#
_entry.id   AF-A0A1C5Z3J0-F1
#
_cell.length_a   1.000
_cell.length_b   1.000
_cell.length_c   1.000
_cell.angle_alpha   90.00
_cell.angle_beta   90.00
_cell.angle_gamma   90.00
#
_symmetry.space_group_name_H-M   'P 1'
#
loop_
_entity.id
_entity.type
_entity.pdbx_description
1 polymer ?
#
loop_
_entity_poly.entity_id
_entity_poly.type
_entity_poly.pdbx_seq_one_letter_code
_entity_poly.pdbx_strand_id
1 'polypeptide(L)'
;MNKLIEDAYKIADKNAVILKGNIKISGDVNCLLFAHYCDSTLFYKRFFKISKDVLKVNKIARKNLKEIKKLLKSYGYKNIRTKGVFSIYGDLRPLAVEAGFGKWGDDGIIENEKYGSNFLISAVFYK
;
A
#
# COMPACT_ATOMS: atom_id res chain seq x y z
N MET A 1 -9.25 6.10 17.46
CA MET A 1 -8.96 5.09 16.43
C MET A 1 -8.46 3.84 17.16
N ASN A 2 -8.46 2.64 16.57
CA ASN A 2 -7.91 1.45 17.27
C ASN A 2 -6.39 1.63 17.46
N LYS A 3 -5.86 1.41 18.67
CA LYS A 3 -4.43 1.57 19.00
C LYS A 3 -3.49 0.86 18.03
N LEU A 4 -3.87 -0.34 17.57
CA LEU A 4 -3.13 -1.08 16.54
C LEU A 4 -2.96 -0.28 15.25
N ILE A 5 -4.03 0.37 14.79
CA ILE A 5 -4.06 1.14 13.54
C ILE A 5 -3.23 2.43 13.72
N GLU A 6 -3.33 3.08 14.88
CA GLU A 6 -2.48 4.24 15.21
C GLU A 6 -1.00 3.90 15.17
N ASP A 7 -0.59 2.78 15.78
CA ASP A 7 0.80 2.32 15.76
C ASP A 7 1.25 1.92 14.35
N ALA A 8 0.38 1.26 13.59
CA ALA A 8 0.64 0.93 12.18
C ALA A 8 0.86 2.19 11.34
N TYR A 9 0.07 3.24 11.56
CA TYR A 9 0.18 4.50 10.83
C TYR A 9 1.45 5.27 11.20
N LYS A 10 1.87 5.23 12.46
CA LYS A 10 3.18 5.79 12.87
C LYS A 10 4.36 5.09 12.20
N ILE A 11 4.29 3.76 12.02
CA ILE A 11 5.29 3.00 11.26
C ILE A 11 5.28 3.41 9.77
N ALA A 12 4.10 3.56 9.19
CA ALA A 12 3.93 3.96 7.80
C ALA A 12 4.53 5.36 7.55
N ASP A 13 4.29 6.32 8.45
CA ASP A 13 4.83 7.67 8.36
C ASP A 13 6.37 7.67 8.38
N LYS A 14 6.98 6.89 9.28
CA LYS A 14 8.44 6.71 9.35
C LYS A 14 9.04 6.09 8.09
N ASN A 15 8.24 5.36 7.33
CA ASN A 15 8.65 4.71 6.09
C ASN A 15 8.18 5.46 4.83
N ALA A 16 7.88 6.75 4.93
CA ALA A 16 7.55 7.61 3.79
C ALA A 16 6.34 7.12 2.95
N VAL A 17 5.38 6.47 3.60
CA VAL A 17 4.08 6.14 3.01
C VAL A 17 3.26 7.42 2.85
N ILE A 18 2.61 7.60 1.70
CA ILE A 18 1.86 8.83 1.38
C ILE A 18 0.35 8.72 1.63
N LEU A 19 -0.22 7.51 1.51
CA LEU A 19 -1.62 7.22 1.86
C LEU A 19 -1.68 5.91 2.64
N LYS A 20 -2.59 5.85 3.60
CA LYS A 20 -2.72 4.76 4.56
C LYS A 20 -4.20 4.60 4.88
N GLY A 21 -4.66 3.36 4.83
CA GLY A 21 -6.07 3.04 4.96
C GLY A 21 -6.24 1.71 5.66
N ASN A 22 -7.33 1.56 6.41
CA ASN A 22 -7.74 0.30 7.00
C ASN A 22 -9.15 -0.02 6.54
N ILE A 23 -9.36 -1.25 6.08
CA ILE A 23 -10.67 -1.74 5.69
C ILE A 23 -10.87 -3.14 6.27
N LYS A 24 -12.14 -3.52 6.41
CA LYS A 24 -12.54 -4.88 6.72
C LYS A 24 -13.12 -5.47 5.44
N ILE A 25 -12.57 -6.60 4.98
CA ILE A 25 -12.96 -7.16 3.68
C ILE A 25 -14.16 -8.09 3.85
N SER A 26 -13.92 -9.37 4.16
CA SER A 26 -14.97 -10.35 4.37
C SER A 26 -14.72 -11.13 5.66
N GLY A 27 -15.81 -11.47 6.36
CA GLY A 27 -15.76 -12.12 7.67
C GLY A 27 -15.01 -11.26 8.70
N ASP A 28 -13.89 -11.79 9.20
CA ASP A 28 -13.00 -11.19 10.19
C ASP A 28 -11.62 -10.82 9.62
N VAL A 29 -11.46 -10.82 8.29
CA VAL A 29 -10.20 -10.43 7.64
C VAL A 29 -10.10 -8.90 7.57
N ASN A 30 -9.08 -8.38 8.23
CA ASN A 30 -8.72 -6.96 8.20
C ASN A 30 -7.62 -6.73 7.17
N CYS A 31 -7.62 -5.54 6.56
CA CYS A 31 -6.61 -5.14 5.58
C CYS A 31 -6.08 -3.75 5.92
N LEU A 32 -4.76 -3.62 6.01
CA LEU A 32 -4.06 -2.35 5.99
C LEU A 32 -3.50 -2.13 4.59
N LEU A 33 -3.86 -1.01 3.97
CA LEU A 33 -3.34 -0.57 2.68
C LEU A 33 -2.39 0.61 2.86
N PHE A 34 -1.38 0.65 1.98
CA PHE A 34 -0.37 1.69 1.95
C PHE A 34 -0.06 2.06 0.51
N ALA A 35 -0.07 3.36 0.20
CA ALA A 35 0.38 3.90 -1.07
C ALA A 35 1.78 4.52 -0.92
N HIS A 36 2.64 4.25 -1.90
CA HIS A 36 4.00 4.76 -1.96
C HIS A 36 4.13 5.60 -3.23
N TYR A 37 4.65 6.83 -3.10
CA TYR A 37 4.82 7.70 -4.24
C TYR A 37 5.70 7.05 -5.31
N CYS A 38 5.21 7.03 -6.55
CA CYS A 38 5.99 6.61 -7.71
C CYS A 38 5.46 7.36 -8.93
N ASP A 39 6.36 8.09 -9.59
CA ASP A 39 6.02 8.85 -10.79
C ASP A 39 5.46 7.91 -11.88
N SER A 40 4.27 8.22 -12.39
CA SER A 40 3.59 7.48 -13.45
C SER A 40 3.98 7.93 -14.86
N THR A 41 5.02 8.76 -15.00
CA THR A 41 5.58 9.14 -16.31
C THR A 41 5.80 7.90 -17.18
N LEU A 42 5.29 7.93 -18.42
CA LEU A 42 5.30 6.79 -19.33
C LEU A 42 6.69 6.14 -19.45
N PHE A 43 6.71 4.84 -19.11
CA PHE A 43 7.88 3.96 -19.06
C PHE A 43 8.78 4.03 -20.30
N TYR A 44 8.19 4.22 -21.47
CA TYR A 44 8.90 4.18 -22.76
C TYR A 44 9.89 5.33 -22.99
N LYS A 45 9.72 6.47 -22.32
CA LYS A 45 10.62 7.63 -22.49
C LYS A 45 11.85 7.58 -21.55
N ARG A 46 11.77 6.85 -20.42
CA ARG A 46 12.79 6.86 -19.34
C ARG A 46 12.92 5.53 -18.58
N PHE A 47 12.95 4.40 -19.29
CA PHE A 47 12.98 3.03 -18.74
C PHE A 47 13.90 2.85 -17.52
N PHE A 48 15.19 3.22 -17.64
CA PHE A 48 16.17 3.01 -16.58
C PHE A 48 15.91 3.84 -15.32
N LYS A 49 15.45 5.09 -15.49
CA LYS A 49 15.13 5.98 -14.36
C LYS A 49 13.94 5.43 -13.59
N ILE A 50 12.88 5.11 -14.33
CA ILE A 50 11.63 4.58 -13.75
C ILE A 50 11.89 3.24 -13.07
N SER A 51 12.68 2.35 -13.68
CA SER A 51 13.04 1.07 -13.07
C SER A 51 13.76 1.24 -11.73
N LYS A 52 14.71 2.20 -11.64
CA LYS A 52 15.38 2.53 -10.38
C LYS A 52 14.41 3.09 -9.33
N ASP A 53 13.50 3.96 -9.74
CA ASP A 53 12.50 4.55 -8.85
C ASP A 53 11.54 3.49 -8.31
N VAL A 54 11.03 2.61 -9.17
CA VAL A 54 10.15 1.50 -8.75
C VAL A 54 10.88 0.53 -7.81
N LEU A 55 12.16 0.20 -8.07
CA LEU A 55 12.95 -0.64 -7.17
C LEU A 55 13.17 0.02 -5.80
N LYS A 56 13.41 1.34 -5.78
CA LYS A 56 13.51 2.12 -4.54
C LYS A 56 12.20 2.09 -3.77
N VAL A 57 11.07 2.32 -4.43
CA VAL A 57 9.73 2.25 -3.85
C VAL A 57 9.44 0.85 -3.32
N ASN A 58 9.78 -0.20 -4.05
CA ASN A 58 9.63 -1.58 -3.58
C ASN A 58 10.46 -1.87 -2.33
N LYS A 59 11.68 -1.31 -2.21
CA LYS A 59 12.49 -1.44 -0.98
C LYS A 59 11.80 -0.77 0.21
N ILE A 60 11.23 0.42 0.02
CA ILE A 60 10.47 1.15 1.04
C ILE A 60 9.23 0.37 1.45
N ALA A 61 8.43 -0.07 0.48
CA ALA A 61 7.23 -0.88 0.71
C ALA A 61 7.55 -2.17 1.46
N ARG A 62 8.59 -2.91 1.07
CA ARG A 62 9.03 -4.13 1.76
C ARG A 62 9.46 -3.86 3.20
N LYS A 63 10.15 -2.75 3.46
CA LYS A 63 10.53 -2.35 4.82
C LYS A 63 9.28 -2.08 5.66
N ASN A 64 8.35 -1.28 5.16
CA ASN A 64 7.09 -0.99 5.83
C ASN A 64 6.30 -2.28 6.15
N LEU A 65 6.09 -3.13 5.15
CA LEU A 65 5.37 -4.40 5.32
C LEU A 65 6.02 -5.31 6.38
N LYS A 66 7.36 -5.35 6.45
CA LYS A 66 8.09 -6.13 7.45
C LYS A 66 7.87 -5.61 8.86
N GLU A 67 7.88 -4.30 9.05
CA GLU A 67 7.63 -3.66 10.36
C GLU A 67 6.18 -3.81 10.79
N ILE A 68 5.22 -3.59 9.89
CA ILE A 68 3.79 -3.81 10.16
C ILE A 68 3.51 -5.27 10.51
N LYS A 69 4.13 -6.23 9.81
CA LYS A 69 4.00 -7.66 10.14
C LYS A 69 4.51 -7.98 11.54
N LYS A 70 5.60 -7.34 11.99
CA LYS A 70 6.11 -7.51 13.36
C LYS A 70 5.14 -6.93 14.38
N LEU A 71 4.59 -5.74 14.12
CA LEU A 71 3.58 -5.11 14.96
C LEU A 71 2.35 -6.01 15.11
N LEU A 72 1.80 -6.52 14.00
CA LEU A 72 0.63 -7.40 14.06
C LEU A 72 0.90 -8.68 14.88
N LYS A 73 2.10 -9.25 14.77
CA LYS A 73 2.50 -10.39 15.60
C LYS A 73 2.57 -10.04 17.09
N SER A 74 3.07 -8.85 17.45
CA SER A 74 3.12 -8.42 18.86
C SER A 74 1.73 -8.16 19.45
N TYR A 75 0.75 -7.86 18.61
CA TYR A 75 -0.66 -7.76 18.98
C TYR A 75 -1.40 -9.13 18.98
N GLY A 76 -0.70 -10.24 18.71
CA GLY A 76 -1.24 -11.60 18.84
C GLY A 76 -1.82 -12.20 17.56
N TYR A 77 -1.81 -11.47 16.43
CA TYR A 77 -2.32 -12.00 15.15
C TYR A 77 -1.41 -13.09 14.59
N LYS A 78 -1.99 -14.23 14.22
CA LYS A 78 -1.26 -15.40 13.71
C LYS A 78 -1.29 -15.46 12.18
N ASN A 79 -2.42 -15.12 11.57
CA ASN A 79 -2.63 -15.28 10.13
C ASN A 79 -2.35 -13.96 9.40
N ILE A 80 -1.08 -13.68 9.10
CA ILE A 80 -0.67 -12.43 8.43
C ILE A 80 -0.10 -12.71 7.04
N ARG A 81 -0.70 -12.11 6.01
CA ARG A 81 -0.26 -12.17 4.61
C ARG A 81 0.06 -10.77 4.10
N THR A 82 1.14 -10.63 3.34
CA THR A 82 1.60 -9.33 2.83
C THR A 82 1.65 -9.36 1.31
N LYS A 83 1.17 -8.30 0.66
CA LYS A 83 1.33 -8.07 -0.77
C LYS A 83 2.16 -6.81 -1.00
N GLY A 84 3.30 -7.00 -1.65
CA GLY A 84 4.16 -5.90 -2.09
C GLY A 84 3.68 -5.31 -3.41
N VAL A 85 4.38 -4.27 -3.83
CA VAL A 85 4.14 -3.53 -5.08
C VAL A 85 4.18 -4.41 -6.33
N PHE A 86 4.99 -5.47 -6.34
CA PHE A 86 5.13 -6.42 -7.45
C PHE A 86 4.33 -7.71 -7.27
N SER A 87 3.29 -7.71 -6.43
CA SER A 87 2.49 -8.93 -6.24
C SER A 87 1.68 -9.24 -7.50
N ILE A 88 1.85 -10.43 -8.05
CA ILE A 88 1.27 -10.84 -9.35
C ILE A 88 -0.18 -11.38 -9.19
N TYR A 89 -0.61 -11.66 -7.96
CA TYR A 89 -1.91 -12.28 -7.69
C TYR A 89 -2.85 -11.32 -6.98
N GLY A 90 -4.05 -11.13 -7.53
CA GLY A 90 -5.16 -10.37 -6.95
C GLY A 90 -4.96 -8.85 -6.96
N ASP A 91 -5.95 -8.13 -7.50
CA ASP A 91 -5.91 -6.68 -7.68
C ASP A 91 -6.13 -5.94 -6.34
N LEU A 92 -5.20 -5.04 -5.99
CA LEU A 92 -5.31 -4.19 -4.80
C LEU A 92 -6.07 -2.88 -5.08
N ARG A 93 -6.31 -2.55 -6.35
CA ARG A 93 -6.96 -1.29 -6.74
C ARG A 93 -8.38 -1.16 -6.16
N PRO A 94 -9.28 -2.16 -6.26
CA PRO A 94 -10.61 -2.06 -5.64
C PRO A 94 -10.55 -1.80 -4.13
N LEU A 95 -9.60 -2.45 -3.44
CA LEU A 95 -9.39 -2.26 -2.00
C LEU A 95 -8.84 -0.87 -1.67
N ALA A 96 -8.00 -0.30 -2.54
CA ALA A 96 -7.49 1.06 -2.38
C ALA A 96 -8.59 2.11 -2.55
N VAL A 97 -9.52 1.91 -3.50
CA VAL A 97 -10.71 2.76 -3.65
C VAL A 97 -11.58 2.69 -2.39
N GLU A 98 -11.88 1.48 -1.90
CA GLU A 98 -12.63 1.28 -0.65
C GLU A 98 -11.94 1.94 0.56
N ALA A 99 -10.60 1.93 0.58
CA ALA A 99 -9.79 2.59 1.60
C ALA A 99 -9.66 4.11 1.42
N GLY A 100 -10.35 4.71 0.44
CA GLY A 100 -10.35 6.15 0.20
C GLY A 100 -9.06 6.69 -0.44
N PHE A 101 -8.26 5.85 -1.11
CA PHE A 101 -7.04 6.32 -1.76
C PHE A 101 -7.31 7.17 -2.99
N GLY A 102 -8.50 7.07 -3.57
CA GLY A 102 -8.87 7.79 -4.78
C GLY A 102 -10.12 7.20 -5.42
N LYS A 103 -10.43 7.66 -6.63
CA LYS A 103 -11.52 7.16 -7.46
C LYS A 103 -10.96 6.56 -8.74
N TRP A 104 -11.75 5.72 -9.41
CA TRP A 104 -11.40 5.27 -10.76
C TRP A 104 -11.47 6.46 -11.71
N GLY A 105 -10.37 6.73 -12.42
CA GLY A 105 -10.33 7.64 -13.56
C GLY A 105 -10.86 6.96 -14.82
N ASP A 106 -11.10 7.77 -15.85
CA ASP A 106 -11.65 7.30 -17.14
C ASP A 106 -10.68 6.37 -17.89
N ASP A 107 -9.39 6.40 -17.54
CA ASP A 107 -8.33 5.54 -18.07
C ASP A 107 -8.20 4.18 -17.35
N GLY A 108 -9.03 3.93 -16.33
CA GLY A 108 -9.00 2.71 -15.53
C GLY A 108 -7.87 2.66 -14.50
N ILE A 109 -7.26 3.79 -14.18
CA ILE A 109 -6.29 3.95 -13.09
C ILE A 109 -6.95 4.66 -11.90
N ILE A 110 -6.45 4.42 -10.69
CA ILE A 110 -6.94 5.14 -9.50
C ILE A 110 -6.26 6.50 -9.45
N GLU A 111 -7.06 7.54 -9.32
CA GLU A 111 -6.61 8.92 -9.17
C GLU A 111 -6.90 9.45 -7.77
N ASN A 112 -5.87 9.98 -7.13
CA ASN A 112 -5.97 10.71 -5.87
C ASN A 112 -5.96 12.22 -6.13
N GLU A 113 -6.76 12.99 -5.39
CA GLU A 113 -6.85 14.46 -5.57
C GLU A 113 -5.50 15.18 -5.44
N LYS A 114 -4.61 14.70 -4.55
CA LYS A 114 -3.31 15.31 -4.29
C LYS A 114 -2.18 14.70 -5.10
N TYR A 115 -2.22 13.39 -5.30
CA TYR A 115 -1.10 12.64 -5.89
C TYR A 115 -1.34 12.19 -7.34
N GLY A 116 -2.53 12.44 -7.90
CA GLY A 116 -2.94 11.90 -9.19
C GLY A 116 -2.86 10.37 -9.18
N SER A 117 -2.37 9.78 -10.27
CA SER A 117 -2.06 8.35 -10.41
C SER A 117 -0.66 7.96 -9.92
N ASN A 118 0.10 8.87 -9.29
CA ASN A 118 1.53 8.71 -9.01
C ASN A 118 1.83 7.88 -7.74
N PHE A 119 1.28 6.67 -7.64
CA PHE A 119 1.53 5.82 -6.50
C PHE A 119 1.40 4.32 -6.79
N LEU A 120 2.13 3.54 -5.99
CA LEU A 120 2.07 2.09 -5.98
C LEU A 120 1.48 1.60 -4.67
N ILE A 121 0.66 0.55 -4.73
CA ILE A 121 -0.11 0.06 -3.59
C ILE A 121 0.57 -1.19 -3.01
N SER A 122 0.55 -1.29 -1.69
CA SER A 122 0.92 -2.50 -0.95
C SER A 122 -0.08 -2.75 0.18
N ALA A 123 -0.20 -3.98 0.64
CA ALA A 123 -1.21 -4.35 1.63
C ALA A 123 -0.73 -5.41 2.62
N VAL A 124 -1.31 -5.38 3.83
CA VAL A 124 -1.19 -6.44 4.84
C VAL A 124 -2.58 -6.92 5.23
N PHE A 125 -2.82 -8.20 5.05
CA PHE A 125 -4.06 -8.89 5.43
C PHE A 125 -3.82 -9.65 6.71
N TYR A 126 -4.73 -9.53 7.68
CA TYR A 126 -4.60 -10.19 8.98
C TYR A 126 -5.95 -10.59 9.59
N LYS A 127 -5.90 -11.70 10.33
CA LYS A 127 -6.99 -12.31 11.09
C LYS A 127 -6.40 -12.91 12.37
#